data_AF-A0A177QAB5-F1
#
_entry.id   AF-A0A177QAB5-F1
#
_cell.length_a   1.000
_cell.length_b   1.000
_cell.length_c   1.000
_cell.angle_alpha   90.00
_cell.angle_beta   90.00
_cell.angle_gamma   90.00
#
_symmetry.space_group_name_H-M   'P 1'
#
loop_
_entity.id
_entity.type
_entity.pdbx_description
1 polymer ?
#
loop_
_entity_poly.entity_id
_entity_poly.type
_entity_poly.pdbx_seq_one_letter_code
_entity_poly.pdbx_strand_id
1 'polypeptide(L)'
;MIENWNDAADDAYSYLMEKGRTYDTKKTMAVIDLMSTHVNISQDQLLGTIRKPDFVATVLSLVTMAIHRKGAVPPLPLGWYGRDKVLGHYSTNPKFAEAWRAKRRLATLSNK
;
A
#
# COMPACT_ATOMS: atom_id res chain seq x y z
N MET A 1 -6.04 -0.42 17.11
CA MET A 1 -4.65 -0.82 16.79
C MET A 1 -4.73 -2.00 15.84
N ILE A 2 -3.81 -2.16 14.88
CA ILE A 2 -3.82 -3.34 14.00
C ILE A 2 -3.14 -4.49 14.72
N GLU A 3 -3.94 -5.50 15.05
CA GLU A 3 -3.50 -6.69 15.79
C GLU A 3 -2.91 -7.74 14.85
N ASN A 4 -3.45 -7.84 13.62
CA ASN A 4 -2.97 -8.77 12.60
C ASN A 4 -2.70 -8.05 11.27
N TRP A 5 -1.41 -7.95 10.91
CA TRP A 5 -0.99 -7.34 9.65
C TRP A 5 -1.22 -8.23 8.43
N ASN A 6 -1.36 -9.54 8.60
CA ASN A 6 -1.73 -10.45 7.51
C ASN A 6 -3.18 -10.20 7.06
N ASP A 7 -4.10 -10.06 8.01
CA ASP A 7 -5.51 -9.75 7.70
C ASP A 7 -5.60 -8.37 7.05
N ALA A 8 -4.89 -7.36 7.58
CA ALA A 8 -4.86 -6.04 6.97
C ALA A 8 -4.31 -6.05 5.53
N ALA A 9 -3.28 -6.87 5.24
CA ALA A 9 -2.76 -7.04 3.90
C ALA A 9 -3.74 -7.80 2.99
N ASP A 10 -4.47 -8.77 3.52
CA ASP A 10 -5.51 -9.52 2.80
C ASP A 10 -6.71 -8.64 2.45
N ASP A 11 -7.18 -7.83 3.40
CA ASP A 11 -8.23 -6.83 3.22
C ASP A 11 -7.82 -5.81 2.14
N ALA A 12 -6.61 -5.26 2.24
CA ALA A 12 -6.08 -4.34 1.25
C ALA A 12 -6.01 -4.98 -0.14
N TYR A 13 -5.50 -6.21 -0.23
CA TYR A 13 -5.38 -6.92 -1.50
C TYR A 13 -6.75 -7.17 -2.13
N SER A 14 -7.68 -7.74 -1.36
CA SER A 14 -9.03 -8.06 -1.80
C SER A 14 -9.79 -6.81 -2.23
N TYR A 15 -9.68 -5.73 -1.46
CA TYR A 15 -10.31 -4.46 -1.79
C TYR A 15 -9.77 -3.86 -3.09
N LEU A 16 -8.44 -3.88 -3.29
CA LEU A 16 -7.83 -3.38 -4.53
C LEU A 16 -8.18 -4.26 -5.75
N MET A 17 -8.31 -5.58 -5.57
CA MET A 17 -8.81 -6.49 -6.61
C MET A 17 -10.27 -6.18 -6.98
N GLU A 18 -11.13 -5.95 -5.99
CA GLU A 18 -12.54 -5.57 -6.20
C GLU A 18 -12.65 -4.24 -6.97
N LYS A 19 -11.84 -3.24 -6.60
CA LYS A 19 -11.77 -1.94 -7.30
C LYS A 19 -11.02 -1.98 -8.63
N GLY A 20 -10.47 -3.14 -9.02
CA GLY A 20 -9.84 -3.40 -10.32
C GLY A 20 -10.77 -3.17 -11.53
N ARG A 21 -12.08 -3.02 -11.31
CA ARG A 21 -13.03 -2.59 -12.35
C ARG A 21 -12.94 -1.11 -12.69
N THR A 22 -12.35 -0.30 -11.82
CA THR A 22 -12.23 1.17 -11.97
C THR A 22 -10.79 1.61 -12.27
N TYR A 23 -9.80 0.85 -11.80
CA TYR A 23 -8.38 1.16 -11.98
C TYR A 23 -7.60 -0.06 -12.45
N ASP A 24 -6.56 0.16 -13.27
CA ASP A 24 -5.62 -0.88 -13.71
C ASP A 24 -4.99 -1.58 -12.50
N THR A 25 -5.47 -2.79 -12.18
CA THR A 25 -5.06 -3.57 -11.00
C THR A 25 -3.56 -3.77 -10.95
N LYS A 26 -2.90 -3.97 -12.10
CA LYS A 26 -1.44 -4.18 -12.14
C LYS A 26 -0.70 -2.94 -11.66
N LYS A 27 -1.11 -1.75 -12.11
CA LYS A 27 -0.52 -0.47 -11.66
C LYS A 27 -0.83 -0.17 -10.21
N THR A 28 -2.06 -0.46 -9.78
CA THR A 28 -2.50 -0.27 -8.39
C THR A 28 -1.65 -1.12 -7.43
N MET A 29 -1.45 -2.41 -7.73
CA MET A 29 -0.62 -3.29 -6.93
C MET A 29 0.86 -2.86 -6.94
N ALA A 30 1.36 -2.37 -8.08
CA ALA A 30 2.75 -1.93 -8.21
C ALA A 30 3.12 -0.77 -7.27
N VAL A 31 2.19 0.13 -6.94
CA VAL A 31 2.41 1.19 -5.95
C VAL A 31 2.74 0.60 -4.58
N ILE A 32 1.91 -0.34 -4.12
CA ILE A 32 2.07 -0.96 -2.80
C ILE A 32 3.25 -1.93 -2.78
N ASP A 33 3.51 -2.64 -3.88
CA ASP A 33 4.69 -3.49 -4.05
C ASP A 33 5.98 -2.67 -3.89
N LEU A 34 6.04 -1.48 -4.51
CA LEU A 34 7.21 -0.60 -4.44
C LEU A 34 7.44 -0.05 -3.02
N MET A 35 6.37 0.41 -2.36
CA MET A 35 6.40 0.87 -0.97
C MET A 35 6.72 -0.25 0.04
N SER A 36 6.29 -1.48 -0.23
CA SER A 36 6.59 -2.63 0.64
C SER A 36 8.00 -3.18 0.44
N THR A 37 8.62 -2.87 -0.70
CA THR A 37 10.01 -3.22 -0.99
C THR A 37 10.98 -2.21 -0.36
N HIS A 38 10.60 -0.93 -0.34
CA HIS A 38 11.40 0.15 0.22
C HIS A 38 10.73 0.70 1.48
N VAL A 39 11.24 0.31 2.66
CA VAL A 39 10.70 0.76 3.95
C VAL A 39 10.60 2.29 4.03
N ASN A 40 11.54 3.00 3.40
CA ASN A 40 11.47 4.42 3.13
C ASN A 40 11.68 4.67 1.64
N ILE A 41 10.77 5.43 1.00
CA ILE A 41 10.86 5.81 -0.41
C ILE A 41 10.58 7.30 -0.58
N SER A 42 11.38 7.99 -1.37
CA SER A 42 11.11 9.41 -1.66
C SER A 42 9.90 9.53 -2.60
N GLN A 43 9.20 10.66 -2.51
CA GLN A 43 8.10 10.97 -3.41
C GLN A 43 8.58 10.95 -4.87
N ASP A 44 9.76 11.47 -5.16
CA ASP A 44 10.30 11.49 -6.53
C ASP A 44 10.60 10.09 -7.05
N GLN A 45 11.10 9.18 -6.20
CA GLN A 45 11.30 7.79 -6.58
C GLN A 45 9.97 7.10 -6.88
N LEU A 46 8.98 7.26 -6.00
CA LEU A 46 7.65 6.69 -6.17
C LEU A 46 6.95 7.22 -7.44
N LEU A 47 7.07 8.52 -7.70
CA LEU A 47 6.51 9.17 -8.89
C LEU A 47 7.32 8.89 -10.15
N GLY A 48 8.64 8.68 -10.08
CA GLY A 48 9.46 8.31 -11.22
C GLY A 48 9.02 6.98 -11.85
N THR A 49 8.56 6.03 -11.04
CA THR A 49 8.06 4.73 -11.48
C THR A 49 6.61 4.79 -11.98
N ILE A 50 5.72 5.50 -11.29
CA ILE A 50 4.27 5.47 -11.56
C ILE A 50 3.80 6.62 -12.47
N ARG A 51 4.52 7.75 -12.44
CA ARG A 51 4.32 8.97 -13.23
C ARG A 51 2.94 9.63 -13.14
N LYS A 52 2.23 9.47 -12.01
CA LYS A 52 0.92 10.08 -11.74
C LYS A 52 0.69 10.33 -10.24
N PRO A 53 0.87 11.57 -9.73
CA PRO A 53 0.71 11.88 -8.30
C PRO A 53 -0.68 11.57 -7.75
N ASP A 54 -1.74 11.96 -8.45
CA ASP A 54 -3.12 11.74 -8.00
C ASP A 54 -3.47 10.25 -7.96
N PHE A 55 -2.88 9.46 -8.86
CA PHE A 55 -3.05 8.01 -8.86
C PHE A 55 -2.43 7.39 -7.61
N VAL A 56 -1.19 7.77 -7.24
CA VAL A 56 -0.56 7.30 -6.00
C VAL A 56 -1.43 7.66 -4.80
N ALA A 57 -1.85 8.92 -4.67
CA ALA A 57 -2.71 9.36 -3.57
C ALA A 57 -4.03 8.58 -3.49
N THR A 58 -4.64 8.28 -4.64
CA THR A 58 -5.85 7.46 -4.74
C THR A 58 -5.60 6.05 -4.22
N VAL A 59 -4.51 5.39 -4.66
CA VAL A 59 -4.17 4.04 -4.22
C VAL A 59 -3.90 3.99 -2.72
N LEU A 60 -3.15 4.96 -2.16
CA LEU A 60 -2.94 5.05 -0.71
C LEU A 60 -4.26 5.23 0.05
N SER A 61 -5.19 6.00 -0.51
CA SER A 61 -6.51 6.21 0.08
C SER A 61 -7.34 4.93 0.07
N LEU A 62 -7.31 4.15 -1.02
CA LEU A 62 -8.01 2.87 -1.11
C LEU A 62 -7.49 1.86 -0.09
N VAL A 63 -6.17 1.74 0.07
CA VAL A 63 -5.58 0.86 1.09
C VAL A 63 -5.92 1.32 2.49
N THR A 64 -5.89 2.63 2.75
CA THR A 64 -6.31 3.21 4.03
C THR A 64 -7.77 2.90 4.33
N MET A 65 -8.65 2.98 3.34
CA MET A 65 -10.05 2.60 3.50
C MET A 65 -10.24 1.10 3.75
N ALA A 66 -9.46 0.24 3.09
CA ALA A 66 -9.53 -1.20 3.35
C ALA A 66 -9.12 -1.52 4.80
N ILE A 67 -8.02 -0.94 5.26
CA ILE A 67 -7.38 -1.28 6.54
C ILE A 67 -8.03 -0.54 7.73
N HIS A 68 -8.30 0.74 7.57
CA HIS A 68 -8.78 1.62 8.64
C HIS A 68 -10.25 2.03 8.47
N ARG A 69 -10.94 1.51 7.43
CA ARG A 69 -12.33 1.82 7.07
C ARG A 69 -12.53 3.27 6.59
N LYS A 70 -12.35 4.24 7.48
CA LYS A 70 -12.46 5.69 7.21
C LYS A 70 -11.58 6.50 8.17
N GLY A 71 -11.14 7.66 7.70
CA GLY A 71 -10.40 8.63 8.50
C GLY A 71 -8.93 8.78 8.08
N ALA A 72 -8.20 9.61 8.82
CA ALA A 72 -6.77 9.78 8.61
C ALA A 72 -6.02 8.50 9.01
N VAL A 73 -4.94 8.21 8.30
CA VAL A 73 -4.02 7.13 8.66
C VAL A 73 -3.41 7.47 10.03
N PRO A 74 -3.49 6.59 11.03
CA PRO A 74 -2.78 6.81 12.29
C PRO A 74 -1.28 6.97 12.04
N PRO A 75 -0.55 7.75 12.85
CA PRO A 75 0.90 7.84 12.72
C PRO A 75 1.54 6.46 12.92
N LEU A 76 2.73 6.26 12.33
CA LEU A 76 3.53 5.08 12.62
C LEU A 76 3.88 5.03 14.12
N PRO A 77 3.91 3.84 14.75
CA PRO A 77 3.77 2.50 14.15
C PRO A 77 2.31 1.98 14.06
N LEU A 78 1.30 2.80 14.34
CA LEU A 78 -0.11 2.36 14.36
C LEU A 78 -0.77 2.32 12.98
N GLY A 79 -0.30 3.17 12.05
CA GLY A 79 -0.72 3.16 10.65
C GLY A 79 0.06 2.18 9.79
N TRP A 80 -0.45 1.91 8.58
CA TRP A 80 0.23 1.07 7.59
C TRP A 80 1.33 1.82 6.82
N TYR A 81 1.24 3.15 6.75
CA TYR A 81 2.31 4.02 6.25
C TYR A 81 2.32 5.37 6.99
N GLY A 82 3.41 6.10 6.86
CA GLY A 82 3.54 7.50 7.22
C GLY A 82 4.05 8.32 6.03
N ARG A 83 3.77 9.61 6.04
CA ARG A 83 4.34 10.56 5.07
C ARG A 83 5.05 11.68 5.83
N ASP A 84 6.35 11.79 5.61
CA ASP A 84 7.12 12.96 6.00
C ASP A 84 6.96 14.03 4.91
N LYS A 85 6.24 15.11 5.21
CA LYS A 85 6.02 16.22 4.27
C LYS A 85 7.23 17.15 4.15
N VAL A 86 8.09 17.20 5.16
CA VAL A 86 9.28 18.05 5.18
C VAL A 86 10.35 17.43 4.28
N LEU A 87 10.58 16.13 4.45
CA LEU A 87 11.57 15.39 3.68
C LEU A 87 11.01 14.83 2.37
N GLY A 88 9.68 14.85 2.18
CA GLY A 88 9.04 14.30 0.98
C GLY A 88 9.16 12.78 0.88
N HIS A 89 9.14 12.06 2.02
CA HIS A 89 9.30 10.60 2.06
C HIS A 89 8.02 9.90 2.50
N TYR A 90 7.85 8.68 2.03
CA TYR A 90 6.87 7.73 2.52
C TYR A 90 7.60 6.63 3.29
N SER A 91 7.06 6.28 4.45
CA SER A 91 7.55 5.18 5.28
C SER A 91 6.47 4.12 5.39
N THR A 92 6.78 2.87 5.06
CA THR A 92 5.82 1.76 5.19
C THR A 92 6.03 1.07 6.53
N ASN A 93 4.94 0.69 7.20
CA ASN A 93 5.03 -0.13 8.40
C ASN A 93 5.72 -1.46 8.06
N PRO A 94 6.83 -1.83 8.74
CA PRO A 94 7.57 -3.05 8.39
C PRO A 94 6.71 -4.32 8.45
N LYS A 95 5.78 -4.42 9.40
CA LYS A 95 4.90 -5.57 9.56
C LYS A 95 3.89 -5.67 8.41
N PHE A 96 3.34 -4.52 7.98
CA PHE A 96 2.49 -4.48 6.79
C PHE A 96 3.28 -4.85 5.52
N ALA A 97 4.48 -4.29 5.33
CA ALA A 97 5.32 -4.55 4.18
C ALA A 97 5.70 -6.04 4.04
N GLU A 98 5.96 -6.70 5.16
CA GLU A 98 6.20 -8.15 5.20
C GLU A 98 4.94 -8.94 4.82
N ALA A 99 3.81 -8.65 5.46
CA ALA A 99 2.52 -9.31 5.20
C ALA A 99 2.07 -9.12 3.74
N TRP A 100 2.20 -7.92 3.18
CA TRP A 100 1.89 -7.61 1.79
C TRP A 100 2.72 -8.45 0.83
N ARG A 101 4.05 -8.50 1.02
CA ARG A 101 4.95 -9.31 0.19
C ARG A 101 4.62 -10.81 0.28
N ALA A 102 4.26 -11.31 1.46
CA ALA A 102 3.80 -12.67 1.62
C ALA A 102 2.52 -12.94 0.80
N LYS A 103 1.50 -12.07 0.93
CA LYS A 103 0.25 -12.16 0.18
C LYS A 103 0.48 -12.14 -1.34
N ARG A 104 1.35 -11.24 -1.83
CA ARG A 104 1.68 -11.12 -3.26
C ARG A 104 2.40 -12.33 -3.83
N ARG A 105 3.30 -12.96 -3.06
CA ARG A 105 3.94 -14.23 -3.44
C ARG A 105 2.91 -15.34 -3.62
N LEU A 106 2.00 -15.50 -2.64
CA LEU A 106 0.93 -16.50 -2.72
C LEU A 106 0.02 -16.27 -3.93
N ALA A 107 -0.44 -15.03 -4.14
CA ALA A 107 -1.29 -14.69 -5.28
C ALA A 107 -0.62 -14.93 -6.64
N THR A 108 0.71 -14.84 -6.73
CA THR A 108 1.44 -15.10 -7.99
C THR A 108 1.59 -16.62 -8.24
N LEU A 109 1.66 -17.43 -7.19
CA LEU A 109 1.70 -18.89 -7.29
C LEU A 109 0.33 -19.47 -7.67
N SER A 110 -0.77 -18.91 -7.17
CA SER A 110 -2.13 -19.39 -7.46
C SER A 110 -2.62 -19.08 -8.89
N ASN A 111 -1.89 -18.25 -9.65
CA ASN A 111 -2.22 -17.88 -11.04
C ASN A 111 -1.33 -18.61 -12.08
N LYS A 112 -0.54 -19.60 -11.65
CA LYS A 112 0.22 -20.51 -12.51
C LYS A 112 -0.45 -21.87 -12.54
#